data_AF-A0A848B630-F1
#
_entry.id   AF-A0A848B630-F1
#
_cell.length_a   1.000
_cell.length_b   1.000
_cell.length_c   1.000
_cell.angle_alpha   90.00
_cell.angle_beta   90.00
_cell.angle_gamma   90.00
#
_symmetry.space_group_name_H-M   'P 1'
#
loop_
_entity.id
_entity.type
_entity.pdbx_description
1 polymer ?
#
loop_
_entity_poly.entity_id
_entity_poly.type
_entity_poly.pdbx_seq_one_letter_code
_entity_poly.pdbx_strand_id
1 'polypeptide(L)'
;MNFVIVLSFVAALLALVAAALALVGVRAVRSRAAAVPELQEKVKILEARVADFEKKLTEMTQPPRQAPAKKAPANPWDDFLADYNLLAASLDGPQQGQEACDRFFALRSLKGLICLDPTAKQDDGKPAPKFVEVGQAGKSNFWAWPMGKEDVRYAVVPNPLKGYTKSLHEKSGMKETFASDYAGKDAARIQAKLPAIFTAADGQWTIVQPGIVKLLEE
;
A
#
# COMPACT_ATOMS: atom_id res chain seq x y z
N MET A 1 83.26 -42.18 17.21
CA MET A 1 82.76 -41.51 18.42
C MET A 1 82.06 -40.17 18.13
N ASN A 2 82.55 -39.35 17.19
CA ASN A 2 81.96 -38.02 16.93
C ASN A 2 80.56 -38.01 16.28
N PHE A 3 80.21 -38.97 15.41
CA PHE A 3 78.92 -38.94 14.68
C PHE A 3 77.69 -39.15 15.60
N VAL A 4 77.81 -40.01 16.60
CA VAL A 4 76.73 -40.28 17.57
C VAL A 4 76.46 -39.07 18.46
N ILE A 5 77.52 -38.33 18.82
CA ILE A 5 77.42 -37.10 19.62
C ILE A 5 76.70 -36.00 18.83
N VAL A 6 77.05 -35.83 17.55
CA VAL A 6 76.40 -34.85 16.67
C VAL A 6 74.92 -35.20 16.46
N LEU A 7 74.59 -36.47 16.22
CA LEU A 7 73.20 -36.92 16.05
C LEU A 7 72.35 -36.68 17.31
N SER A 8 72.92 -36.94 18.50
CA SER A 8 72.25 -36.67 19.78
C SER A 8 71.98 -35.18 19.98
N PHE A 9 72.89 -34.31 19.54
CA PHE A 9 72.74 -32.87 19.67
C PHE A 9 71.67 -32.31 18.73
N VAL A 10 71.62 -32.83 17.49
CA VAL A 10 70.58 -32.48 16.52
C VAL A 10 69.20 -32.95 16.97
N ALA A 11 69.10 -34.17 17.51
CA ALA A 11 67.85 -34.68 18.08
C ALA A 11 67.36 -33.84 19.26
N ALA A 12 68.27 -33.40 20.15
CA ALA A 12 67.93 -32.52 21.27
C ALA A 12 67.45 -31.13 20.80
N LEU A 13 68.10 -30.56 19.78
CA LEU A 13 67.67 -29.29 19.16
C LEU A 13 66.28 -29.40 18.52
N LEU A 14 66.00 -30.47 17.78
CA LEU A 14 64.69 -30.71 17.18
C LEU A 14 63.60 -30.87 18.24
N ALA A 15 63.88 -31.59 19.32
CA ALA A 15 62.95 -31.73 20.45
C ALA A 15 62.66 -30.38 21.12
N LEU A 16 63.68 -29.54 21.28
CA LEU A 16 63.54 -28.21 21.87
C LEU A 16 62.70 -27.27 20.99
N VAL A 17 62.90 -27.30 19.68
CA VAL A 17 62.10 -26.54 18.71
C VAL A 17 60.64 -27.01 18.71
N ALA A 18 60.40 -28.34 18.74
CA ALA A 18 59.05 -28.89 18.82
C ALA A 18 58.33 -28.48 20.11
N ALA A 19 59.02 -28.52 21.25
CA ALA A 19 58.48 -28.06 22.53
C ALA A 19 58.15 -26.55 22.52
N ALA A 20 59.01 -25.74 21.91
CA ALA A 20 58.77 -24.30 21.76
C ALA A 20 57.54 -24.01 20.89
N LEU A 21 57.38 -24.69 19.75
CA LEU A 21 56.22 -24.56 18.87
C LEU A 21 54.91 -25.00 19.56
N ALA A 22 54.94 -26.09 20.33
CA ALA A 22 53.78 -26.53 21.11
C ALA A 22 53.36 -25.49 22.16
N LEU A 23 54.33 -24.86 22.84
CA LEU A 23 54.07 -23.79 23.80
C LEU A 23 53.45 -22.53 23.15
N VAL A 24 53.92 -22.16 21.97
CA VAL A 24 53.37 -21.05 21.19
C VAL A 24 51.95 -21.36 20.73
N GLY A 25 51.69 -22.58 20.23
CA GLY A 25 50.36 -23.03 19.84
C GLY A 25 49.36 -22.99 21.00
N VAL A 26 49.75 -23.50 22.17
CA VAL A 26 48.90 -23.47 23.38
C VAL A 26 48.63 -22.03 23.84
N ARG A 27 49.61 -21.13 23.76
CA ARG A 27 49.41 -19.71 24.07
C ARG A 27 48.45 -19.03 23.10
N ALA A 28 48.56 -19.33 21.80
CA ALA A 28 47.67 -18.77 20.77
C ALA A 28 46.23 -19.29 20.90
N VAL A 29 46.05 -20.56 21.29
CA VAL A 29 44.72 -21.12 21.59
C VAL A 29 44.14 -20.49 22.84
N ARG A 30 44.94 -20.30 23.90
CA ARG A 30 44.51 -19.65 25.14
C ARG A 30 44.13 -18.18 24.92
N SER A 31 44.85 -17.43 24.08
CA SER A 31 44.50 -16.04 23.79
C SER A 31 43.20 -15.94 22.99
N ARG A 32 42.95 -16.84 22.04
CA ARG A 32 41.67 -16.92 21.32
C ARG A 32 40.52 -17.36 22.23
N ALA A 33 40.77 -18.31 23.13
CA ALA A 33 39.79 -18.74 24.13
C ALA A 33 39.40 -17.62 25.11
N ALA A 34 40.34 -16.72 25.44
CA ALA A 34 40.07 -15.55 26.29
C ALA A 34 39.17 -14.49 25.62
N ALA A 35 39.11 -14.46 24.27
CA ALA A 35 38.24 -13.55 23.52
C ALA A 35 36.80 -14.09 23.32
N VAL A 36 36.57 -15.38 23.58
CA VAL A 36 35.24 -16.01 23.50
C VAL A 36 34.21 -15.35 24.44
N PRO A 37 34.49 -15.10 25.74
CA PRO A 37 33.50 -14.48 26.63
C PRO A 37 33.13 -13.06 26.20
N GLU A 38 34.09 -12.27 25.71
CA GLU A 38 33.82 -10.92 25.19
C GLU A 38 32.93 -10.96 23.94
N LEU A 39 33.17 -11.94 23.04
CA LEU A 39 32.33 -12.15 21.87
C LEU A 39 30.92 -12.61 22.24
N GLN A 40 30.77 -13.48 23.25
CA GLN A 40 29.46 -13.89 23.76
C GLN A 40 28.67 -12.72 24.34
N GLU A 41 29.34 -11.82 25.08
CA GLU A 41 28.71 -10.59 25.59
C GLU A 41 28.25 -9.67 24.44
N LYS A 42 29.10 -9.46 23.43
CA LYS A 42 28.76 -8.66 22.24
C LYS A 42 27.58 -9.23 21.48
N VAL A 43 27.50 -10.56 21.31
CA VAL A 43 26.36 -11.23 20.66
C VAL A 43 25.08 -10.97 21.45
N LYS A 44 25.10 -11.14 22.78
CA LYS A 44 23.93 -10.89 23.64
C LYS A 44 23.43 -9.44 23.56
N ILE A 45 24.36 -8.47 23.49
CA ILE A 45 24.01 -7.05 23.30
C ILE A 45 23.41 -6.81 21.91
N LEU A 46 23.95 -7.45 20.87
CA LEU A 46 23.41 -7.36 19.52
C LEU A 46 22.01 -7.94 19.42
N GLU A 47 21.78 -9.13 20.00
CA GLU A 47 20.47 -9.77 20.08
C GLU A 47 19.46 -8.87 20.79
N ALA A 48 19.85 -8.24 21.90
CA ALA A 48 18.98 -7.29 22.61
C ALA A 48 18.64 -6.05 21.76
N ARG A 49 19.61 -5.51 21.00
CA ARG A 49 19.37 -4.39 20.08
C ARG A 49 18.49 -4.79 18.91
N VAL A 50 18.67 -5.98 18.35
CA VAL A 50 17.81 -6.52 17.28
C VAL A 50 16.39 -6.67 17.78
N ALA A 51 16.18 -7.24 18.97
CA ALA A 51 14.85 -7.35 19.57
C ALA A 51 14.19 -5.98 19.84
N ASP A 52 14.95 -4.98 20.27
CA ASP A 52 14.46 -3.60 20.45
C ASP A 52 14.09 -2.95 19.12
N PHE A 53 14.91 -3.15 18.07
CA PHE A 53 14.59 -2.70 16.72
C PHE A 53 13.36 -3.41 16.14
N GLU A 54 13.21 -4.72 16.33
CA GLU A 54 12.02 -5.47 15.91
C GLU A 54 10.77 -4.98 16.63
N LYS A 55 10.86 -4.73 17.94
CA LYS A 55 9.77 -4.15 18.72
C LYS A 55 9.40 -2.75 18.20
N LYS A 56 10.39 -1.90 17.95
CA LYS A 56 10.19 -0.54 17.42
C LYS A 56 9.63 -0.55 16.00
N LEU A 57 10.05 -1.50 15.17
CA LEU A 57 9.47 -1.71 13.84
C LEU A 57 8.01 -2.16 13.95
N THR A 58 7.69 -3.03 14.92
CA THR A 58 6.32 -3.47 15.20
C THR A 58 5.45 -2.32 15.72
N GLU A 59 5.99 -1.45 16.56
CA GLU A 59 5.32 -0.24 17.06
C GLU A 59 5.12 0.82 15.97
N MET A 60 6.07 0.96 15.03
CA MET A 60 5.95 1.86 13.87
C MET A 60 5.02 1.31 12.78
N THR A 61 4.90 -0.02 12.66
CA THR A 61 4.02 -0.68 11.69
C THR A 61 2.60 -0.83 12.24
N GLN A 62 2.40 -0.72 13.56
CA GLN A 62 1.09 -0.50 14.16
C GLN A 62 0.70 0.98 13.94
N PRO A 63 -0.38 1.29 13.21
CA PRO A 63 -0.93 2.65 13.23
C PRO A 63 -1.22 3.05 14.68
N PRO A 64 -1.17 4.35 15.03
CA PRO A 64 -1.29 4.81 16.41
C PRO A 64 -2.45 4.11 17.11
N ARG A 65 -2.19 3.47 18.25
CA ARG A 65 -3.22 2.84 19.08
C ARG A 65 -4.13 3.93 19.63
N GLN A 66 -5.05 4.41 18.79
CA GLN A 66 -6.24 5.10 19.24
C GLN A 66 -6.97 4.11 20.14
N ALA A 67 -7.30 4.51 21.37
CA ALA A 67 -8.30 3.84 22.19
C ALA A 67 -9.50 3.52 21.29
N PRO A 68 -10.22 2.40 21.48
CA PRO A 68 -11.34 2.06 20.60
C PRO A 68 -12.42 3.13 20.75
N ALA A 69 -12.32 4.17 19.92
CA ALA A 69 -13.47 4.96 19.53
C ALA A 69 -14.44 3.91 19.02
N LYS A 70 -15.61 3.81 19.67
CA LYS A 70 -16.72 3.00 19.17
C LYS A 70 -16.81 3.27 17.67
N LYS A 71 -16.34 2.33 16.84
CA LYS A 71 -16.55 2.39 15.39
C LYS A 71 -18.07 2.51 15.29
N ALA A 72 -18.55 3.65 14.79
CA ALA A 72 -19.87 3.69 14.18
C ALA A 72 -19.99 2.46 13.27
N PRO A 73 -21.17 1.84 13.09
CA PRO A 73 -21.29 0.69 12.21
C PRO A 73 -20.59 1.04 10.89
N ALA A 74 -19.47 0.39 10.63
CA ALA A 74 -18.63 0.73 9.48
C ALA A 74 -19.48 0.40 8.25
N ASN A 75 -19.73 1.39 7.40
CA ASN A 75 -20.45 1.13 6.17
C ASN A 75 -19.62 0.13 5.36
N PRO A 76 -20.25 -0.74 4.57
CA PRO A 76 -19.53 -1.75 3.79
C PRO A 76 -18.48 -1.16 2.84
N TRP A 77 -18.60 0.13 2.47
CA TRP A 77 -17.67 0.84 1.58
C TRP A 77 -16.58 1.64 2.30
N ASP A 78 -16.53 1.69 3.64
CA ASP A 78 -15.60 2.57 4.37
C ASP A 78 -14.13 2.26 4.04
N ASP A 79 -13.75 0.98 4.04
CA ASP A 79 -12.39 0.54 3.70
C ASP A 79 -12.04 0.83 2.23
N PHE A 80 -13.01 0.63 1.32
CA PHE A 80 -12.83 0.96 -0.09
C PHE A 80 -12.61 2.47 -0.30
N LEU A 81 -13.42 3.30 0.36
CA LEU A 81 -13.35 4.75 0.24
C LEU A 81 -12.05 5.32 0.83
N ALA A 82 -11.56 4.73 1.93
CA ALA A 82 -10.29 5.09 2.53
C ALA A 82 -9.12 4.83 1.57
N ASP A 83 -9.04 3.60 1.01
CA ASP A 83 -7.98 3.23 0.07
C ASP A 83 -8.07 4.03 -1.23
N TYR A 84 -9.28 4.27 -1.74
CA TYR A 84 -9.50 5.12 -2.92
C TYR A 84 -8.95 6.53 -2.69
N ASN A 85 -9.27 7.16 -1.56
CA ASN A 85 -8.80 8.51 -1.27
C ASN A 85 -7.29 8.57 -1.03
N LEU A 86 -6.70 7.51 -0.46
CA LEU A 86 -5.25 7.38 -0.32
C LEU A 86 -4.58 7.29 -1.70
N LEU A 87 -5.10 6.45 -2.59
CA LEU A 87 -4.65 6.36 -3.97
C LEU A 87 -4.74 7.74 -4.65
N ALA A 88 -5.92 8.37 -4.63
CA ALA A 88 -6.16 9.65 -5.27
C ALA A 88 -5.22 10.76 -4.76
N ALA A 89 -4.89 10.76 -3.47
CA ALA A 89 -3.94 11.71 -2.89
C ALA A 89 -2.48 11.46 -3.31
N SER A 90 -2.13 10.22 -3.65
CA SER A 90 -0.77 9.78 -4.02
C SER A 90 -0.44 9.88 -5.51
N LEU A 91 -1.40 10.26 -6.36
CA LEU A 91 -1.18 10.35 -7.81
C LEU A 91 -0.34 11.58 -8.15
N ASP A 92 0.98 11.43 -8.12
CA ASP A 92 1.94 12.44 -8.55
C ASP A 92 2.40 12.15 -9.99
N GLY A 93 1.76 12.81 -10.96
CA GLY A 93 2.13 12.76 -12.38
C GLY A 93 1.43 11.67 -13.24
N PRO A 94 1.33 11.86 -14.57
CA PRO A 94 0.40 11.11 -15.41
C PRO A 94 0.74 9.62 -15.66
N GLN A 95 2.03 9.26 -15.77
CA GLN A 95 2.43 7.87 -16.06
C GLN A 95 2.39 6.97 -14.81
N GLN A 96 2.96 7.43 -13.70
CA GLN A 96 2.99 6.69 -12.44
C GLN A 96 1.57 6.53 -11.86
N GLY A 97 0.73 7.57 -12.03
CA GLY A 97 -0.66 7.49 -11.65
C GLY A 97 -1.45 6.43 -12.42
N GLN A 98 -1.24 6.30 -13.74
CA GLN A 98 -1.96 5.33 -14.57
C GLN A 98 -1.72 3.88 -14.12
N GLU A 99 -0.47 3.48 -13.88
CA GLU A 99 -0.15 2.11 -13.46
C GLU A 99 -0.73 1.80 -12.06
N ALA A 100 -0.62 2.74 -11.13
CA ALA A 100 -1.19 2.60 -9.79
C ALA A 100 -2.73 2.44 -9.86
N CYS A 101 -3.39 3.23 -10.70
CA CYS A 101 -4.82 3.15 -10.95
C CYS A 101 -5.23 1.83 -11.60
N ASP A 102 -4.52 1.36 -12.64
CA ASP A 102 -4.83 0.09 -13.31
C ASP A 102 -4.69 -1.10 -12.34
N ARG A 103 -3.65 -1.09 -11.49
CA ARG A 103 -3.45 -2.09 -10.44
C ARG A 103 -4.58 -2.07 -9.41
N PHE A 104 -4.94 -0.89 -8.90
CA PHE A 104 -6.02 -0.74 -7.93
C PHE A 104 -7.37 -1.20 -8.51
N PHE A 105 -7.64 -0.80 -9.75
CA PHE A 105 -8.85 -1.14 -10.48
C PHE A 105 -9.03 -2.65 -10.64
N ALA A 106 -7.95 -3.36 -11.03
CA ALA A 106 -7.95 -4.81 -11.11
C ALA A 106 -8.08 -5.48 -9.73
N LEU A 107 -7.29 -5.04 -8.74
CA LEU A 107 -7.27 -5.61 -7.38
C LEU A 107 -8.65 -5.54 -6.71
N ARG A 108 -9.37 -4.44 -6.90
CA ARG A 108 -10.70 -4.22 -6.34
C ARG A 108 -11.84 -4.71 -7.24
N SER A 109 -11.52 -5.32 -8.40
CA SER A 109 -12.49 -5.80 -9.38
C SER A 109 -13.52 -4.72 -9.76
N LEU A 110 -13.03 -3.49 -10.01
CA LEU A 110 -13.88 -2.34 -10.29
C LEU A 110 -14.49 -2.45 -11.69
N LYS A 111 -15.68 -1.86 -11.83
CA LYS A 111 -16.30 -1.58 -13.13
C LYS A 111 -16.12 -0.11 -13.47
N GLY A 112 -15.66 0.18 -14.69
CA GLY A 112 -15.50 1.54 -15.17
C GLY A 112 -16.79 2.00 -15.81
N LEU A 113 -17.29 3.20 -15.50
CA LEU A 113 -18.52 3.72 -16.08
C LEU A 113 -18.26 5.03 -16.83
N ILE A 114 -18.95 5.21 -17.96
CA ILE A 114 -19.10 6.50 -18.64
C ILE A 114 -20.59 6.86 -18.69
N CYS A 115 -20.90 8.15 -18.54
CA CYS A 115 -22.24 8.66 -18.77
C CYS A 115 -22.41 8.97 -20.27
N LEU A 116 -23.37 8.31 -20.93
CA LEU A 116 -23.69 8.53 -22.34
C LEU A 116 -24.71 9.65 -22.53
N ASP A 117 -25.67 9.74 -21.62
CA ASP A 117 -26.72 10.77 -21.65
C ASP A 117 -27.02 11.23 -20.23
N PRO A 118 -26.47 12.38 -19.80
CA PRO A 118 -26.73 12.94 -18.48
C PRO A 118 -28.16 13.50 -18.33
N THR A 119 -28.82 13.78 -19.45
CA THR A 119 -30.14 14.42 -19.50
C THR A 119 -31.29 13.44 -19.75
N ALA A 120 -30.98 12.16 -19.93
CA ALA A 120 -31.95 11.11 -20.12
C ALA A 120 -33.03 11.15 -19.04
N LYS A 121 -34.27 10.90 -19.45
CA LYS A 121 -35.42 10.82 -18.55
C LYS A 121 -36.07 9.45 -18.65
N GLN A 122 -36.60 8.96 -17.53
CA GLN A 122 -37.52 7.84 -17.51
C GLN A 122 -38.86 8.23 -18.14
N ASP A 123 -39.70 7.24 -18.43
CA ASP A 123 -41.04 7.43 -19.00
C ASP A 123 -41.94 8.30 -18.10
N ASP A 124 -41.66 8.35 -16.80
CA ASP A 124 -42.34 9.21 -15.82
C ASP A 124 -41.77 10.64 -15.75
N GLY A 125 -40.79 10.97 -16.60
CA GLY A 125 -40.17 12.30 -16.70
C GLY A 125 -39.05 12.56 -15.69
N LYS A 126 -38.71 11.61 -14.81
CA LYS A 126 -37.59 11.76 -13.86
C LYS A 126 -36.23 11.65 -14.55
N PRO A 127 -35.22 12.46 -14.16
CA PRO A 127 -33.86 12.31 -14.66
C PRO A 127 -33.31 10.93 -14.33
N ALA A 128 -32.80 10.23 -15.33
CA ALA A 128 -32.17 8.92 -15.22
C ALA A 128 -30.97 8.87 -16.18
N PRO A 129 -29.82 9.42 -15.77
CA PRO A 129 -28.62 9.44 -16.59
C PRO A 129 -28.24 8.02 -17.03
N LYS A 130 -27.89 7.86 -18.31
CA LYS A 130 -27.52 6.55 -18.86
C LYS A 130 -26.03 6.31 -18.72
N PHE A 131 -25.66 5.26 -17.99
CA PHE A 131 -24.27 4.82 -17.87
C PHE A 131 -24.04 3.50 -18.57
N VAL A 132 -22.82 3.31 -19.09
CA VAL A 132 -22.35 2.05 -19.64
C VAL A 132 -20.99 1.66 -19.08
N GLU A 133 -20.75 0.36 -19.01
CA GLU A 133 -19.46 -0.19 -18.57
C GLU A 133 -18.38 -0.03 -19.64
N VAL A 134 -17.18 0.32 -19.20
CA VAL A 134 -15.95 0.33 -20.00
C VAL A 134 -14.87 -0.46 -19.27
N GLY A 135 -14.13 -1.28 -20.01
CA GLY A 135 -13.16 -2.22 -19.44
C GLY A 135 -11.80 -1.63 -19.07
N GLN A 136 -11.61 -0.30 -19.10
CA GLN A 136 -10.31 0.34 -18.87
C GLN A 136 -10.44 1.49 -17.86
N ALA A 137 -9.58 1.47 -16.83
CA ALA A 137 -9.62 2.42 -15.72
C ALA A 137 -9.45 3.88 -16.19
N GLY A 138 -8.57 4.14 -17.16
CA GLY A 138 -8.35 5.50 -17.69
C GLY A 138 -9.46 6.04 -18.61
N LYS A 139 -10.28 5.16 -19.20
CA LYS A 139 -11.36 5.55 -20.13
C LYS A 139 -12.68 5.86 -19.42
N SER A 140 -12.88 5.37 -18.20
CA SER A 140 -14.09 5.63 -17.42
C SER A 140 -14.08 7.03 -16.79
N ASN A 141 -15.26 7.58 -16.53
CA ASN A 141 -15.43 8.77 -15.69
C ASN A 141 -15.65 8.42 -14.21
N PHE A 142 -16.17 7.21 -13.95
CA PHE A 142 -16.45 6.71 -12.61
C PHE A 142 -15.97 5.28 -12.45
N TRP A 143 -15.65 4.90 -11.22
CA TRP A 143 -15.33 3.53 -10.84
C TRP A 143 -16.38 3.02 -9.86
N ALA A 144 -16.90 1.83 -10.12
CA ALA A 144 -17.93 1.18 -9.34
C ALA A 144 -17.35 -0.05 -8.65
N TRP A 145 -17.36 -0.05 -7.32
CA TRP A 145 -16.93 -1.15 -6.47
C TRP A 145 -18.15 -1.96 -6.01
N PRO A 146 -18.18 -3.29 -6.24
CA PRO A 146 -19.29 -4.13 -5.78
C PRO A 146 -19.32 -4.21 -4.26
N MET A 147 -20.47 -3.90 -3.66
CA MET A 147 -20.64 -3.90 -2.20
C MET A 147 -20.83 -5.32 -1.60
N GLY A 148 -20.99 -6.33 -2.45
CA GLY A 148 -21.16 -7.73 -2.08
C GLY A 148 -21.04 -8.64 -3.31
N LYS A 149 -20.92 -9.95 -3.10
CA LYS A 149 -20.77 -10.94 -4.19
C LYS A 149 -22.06 -11.19 -4.97
N GLU A 150 -23.21 -11.01 -4.33
CA GLU A 150 -24.55 -11.20 -4.91
C GLU A 150 -25.34 -9.88 -5.01
N ASP A 151 -24.78 -8.79 -4.47
CA ASP A 151 -25.42 -7.48 -4.48
C ASP A 151 -25.29 -6.85 -5.88
N VAL A 152 -26.44 -6.49 -6.46
CA VAL A 152 -26.51 -5.60 -7.63
C VAL A 152 -26.13 -4.15 -7.28
N ARG A 153 -25.62 -3.89 -6.07
CA ARG A 153 -25.30 -2.57 -5.53
C ARG A 153 -23.80 -2.28 -5.57
N TYR A 154 -23.48 -1.06 -5.95
CA TYR A 154 -22.12 -0.61 -6.15
C TYR A 154 -21.89 0.72 -5.46
N ALA A 155 -20.75 0.84 -4.78
CA ALA A 155 -20.22 2.12 -4.34
C ALA A 155 -19.44 2.75 -5.50
N VAL A 156 -19.90 3.90 -5.96
CA VAL A 156 -19.38 4.59 -7.13
C VAL A 156 -18.62 5.84 -6.70
N VAL A 157 -17.40 5.98 -7.22
CA VAL A 157 -16.50 7.12 -6.99
C VAL A 157 -16.04 7.69 -8.34
N PRO A 158 -15.63 8.98 -8.40
CA PRO A 158 -15.01 9.54 -9.59
C PRO A 158 -13.73 8.78 -9.99
N ASN A 159 -13.34 8.86 -11.25
CA ASN A 159 -12.02 8.40 -11.67
C ASN A 159 -10.94 9.38 -11.15
N PRO A 160 -9.99 8.93 -10.32
CA PRO A 160 -8.99 9.81 -9.70
C PRO A 160 -7.93 10.30 -10.71
N LEU A 161 -7.85 9.70 -11.90
CA LEU A 161 -7.01 10.19 -13.01
C LEU A 161 -7.58 11.43 -13.69
N LYS A 162 -8.84 11.80 -13.41
CA LYS A 162 -9.54 12.93 -14.02
C LYS A 162 -9.79 14.00 -12.96
N GLY A 163 -9.29 15.20 -13.23
CA GLY A 163 -9.70 16.39 -12.49
C GLY A 163 -11.17 16.74 -12.71
N TYR A 164 -11.73 17.54 -11.81
CA TYR A 164 -13.08 18.06 -11.93
C TYR A 164 -13.09 19.22 -12.92
N THR A 165 -13.64 19.01 -14.11
CA THR A 165 -13.73 20.04 -15.15
C THR A 165 -15.16 20.44 -15.43
N LYS A 166 -15.36 21.64 -16.00
CA LYS A 166 -16.69 22.07 -16.50
C LYS A 166 -17.34 21.04 -17.42
N SER A 167 -16.55 20.41 -18.30
CA SER A 167 -17.06 19.37 -19.21
C SER A 167 -17.55 18.14 -18.44
N LEU A 168 -16.82 17.74 -17.40
CA LEU A 168 -17.19 16.62 -16.56
C LEU A 168 -18.47 16.93 -15.75
N HIS A 169 -18.56 18.15 -15.23
CA HIS A 169 -19.71 18.69 -14.50
C HIS A 169 -20.99 18.68 -15.36
N GLU A 170 -20.94 19.30 -16.54
CA GLU A 170 -22.14 19.57 -17.34
C GLU A 170 -22.56 18.42 -18.25
N LYS A 171 -21.59 17.61 -18.73
CA LYS A 171 -21.83 16.68 -19.83
C LYS A 171 -21.56 15.22 -19.48
N SER A 172 -20.90 14.94 -18.36
CA SER A 172 -20.40 13.60 -18.07
C SER A 172 -21.05 12.93 -16.86
N GLY A 173 -22.19 13.45 -16.40
CA GLY A 173 -22.97 12.85 -15.31
C GLY A 173 -22.50 13.23 -13.91
N MET A 174 -21.52 14.12 -13.75
CA MET A 174 -20.91 14.38 -12.45
C MET A 174 -21.85 15.12 -11.50
N LYS A 175 -22.57 16.15 -11.97
CA LYS A 175 -23.52 16.91 -11.15
C LYS A 175 -24.78 16.10 -10.81
N GLU A 176 -25.13 15.12 -11.64
CA GLU A 176 -26.22 14.18 -11.39
C GLU A 176 -25.82 13.08 -10.40
N THR A 177 -24.52 12.74 -10.34
CA THR A 177 -24.00 11.64 -9.51
C THR A 177 -23.54 12.11 -8.13
N PHE A 178 -22.94 13.29 -8.03
CA PHE A 178 -22.33 13.79 -6.80
C PHE A 178 -22.73 15.22 -6.48
N ALA A 179 -23.06 15.46 -5.22
CA ALA A 179 -23.03 16.81 -4.65
C ALA A 179 -21.57 17.28 -4.53
N SER A 180 -21.31 18.51 -4.96
CA SER A 180 -19.96 19.12 -4.93
C SER A 180 -20.04 20.62 -4.67
N ASP A 181 -18.93 21.22 -4.26
CA ASP A 181 -18.72 22.66 -4.10
C ASP A 181 -18.28 23.36 -5.40
N TYR A 182 -18.58 22.78 -6.57
CA TYR A 182 -18.23 23.35 -7.86
C TYR A 182 -18.88 24.72 -8.10
N ALA A 183 -18.03 25.74 -8.23
CA ALA A 183 -18.44 27.14 -8.50
C ALA A 183 -17.94 27.65 -9.87
N GLY A 184 -17.78 26.76 -10.85
CA GLY A 184 -17.34 27.12 -12.20
C GLY A 184 -15.82 27.14 -12.42
N LYS A 185 -15.03 26.69 -11.44
CA LYS A 185 -13.57 26.55 -11.54
C LYS A 185 -13.18 25.08 -11.59
N ASP A 186 -12.28 24.74 -12.51
CA ASP A 186 -11.75 23.39 -12.62
C ASP A 186 -10.83 23.09 -11.42
N ALA A 187 -10.87 21.85 -10.93
CA ALA A 187 -10.05 21.37 -9.82
C ALA A 187 -9.21 20.17 -10.27
N ALA A 188 -7.92 20.17 -9.96
CA ALA A 188 -7.02 19.08 -10.34
C ALA A 188 -7.34 17.79 -9.60
N ARG A 189 -7.77 17.89 -8.33
CA ARG A 189 -7.97 16.75 -7.43
C ARG A 189 -9.38 16.73 -6.86
N ILE A 190 -9.92 15.52 -6.71
CA ILE A 190 -11.26 15.26 -6.16
C ILE A 190 -11.12 14.33 -4.97
N GLN A 191 -11.69 14.72 -3.83
CA GLN A 191 -11.81 13.85 -2.67
C GLN A 191 -13.24 13.32 -2.53
N ALA A 192 -13.42 12.01 -2.49
CA ALA A 192 -14.74 11.43 -2.25
C ALA A 192 -15.04 11.40 -0.74
N LYS A 193 -16.08 12.12 -0.30
CA LYS A 193 -16.55 12.14 1.09
C LYS A 193 -17.61 11.06 1.34
N LEU A 194 -18.44 10.82 0.34
CA LEU A 194 -19.43 9.75 0.32
C LEU A 194 -19.48 9.19 -1.10
N PRO A 195 -19.38 7.86 -1.31
CA PRO A 195 -19.59 7.29 -2.63
C PRO A 195 -21.06 7.44 -3.01
N ALA A 196 -21.34 7.52 -4.31
CA ALA A 196 -22.70 7.37 -4.80
C ALA A 196 -23.06 5.88 -4.77
N ILE A 197 -24.33 5.54 -4.54
CA ILE A 197 -24.81 4.16 -4.55
C ILE A 197 -25.59 3.91 -5.83
N PHE A 198 -25.12 2.95 -6.62
CA PHE A 198 -25.74 2.56 -7.87
C PHE A 198 -26.30 1.14 -7.75
N THR A 199 -27.34 0.85 -8.52
CA THR A 199 -27.75 -0.53 -8.84
C THR A 199 -27.50 -0.83 -10.30
N ALA A 200 -27.06 -2.05 -10.62
CA ALA A 200 -26.95 -2.56 -11.98
C ALA A 200 -27.84 -3.78 -12.18
N ALA A 201 -28.92 -3.64 -12.95
CA ALA A 201 -29.83 -4.72 -13.33
C ALA A 201 -29.88 -4.80 -14.85
N ASP A 202 -29.66 -5.98 -15.43
CA ASP A 202 -29.69 -6.21 -16.89
C ASP A 202 -28.82 -5.22 -17.70
N GLY A 203 -27.69 -4.80 -17.14
CA GLY A 203 -26.79 -3.80 -17.74
C GLY A 203 -27.24 -2.35 -17.61
N GLN A 204 -28.40 -2.09 -17.01
CA GLN A 204 -28.91 -0.77 -16.72
C GLN A 204 -28.43 -0.29 -15.35
N TRP A 205 -27.69 0.81 -15.36
CA TRP A 205 -27.18 1.47 -14.17
C TRP A 205 -28.14 2.56 -13.70
N THR A 206 -28.51 2.53 -12.42
CA THR A 206 -29.40 3.52 -11.80
C THR A 206 -28.77 4.08 -10.53
N ILE A 207 -28.85 5.39 -10.37
CA ILE A 207 -28.40 6.08 -9.15
C ILE A 207 -29.48 5.90 -8.09
N VAL A 208 -29.17 5.18 -7.02
CA VAL A 208 -30.05 5.01 -5.86
C VAL A 208 -29.83 6.13 -4.85
N GLN A 209 -28.56 6.51 -4.67
CA GLN A 209 -28.18 7.59 -3.77
C GLN A 209 -27.02 8.40 -4.38
N PRO A 210 -27.14 9.74 -4.47
CA PRO A 210 -26.02 10.56 -4.90
C PRO A 210 -24.91 10.58 -3.85
N GLY A 211 -23.67 10.66 -4.31
CA GLY A 211 -22.50 10.77 -3.46
C GLY A 211 -22.17 12.23 -3.11
N ILE A 212 -21.07 12.42 -2.38
CA ILE A 212 -20.54 13.74 -2.03
C ILE A 212 -19.05 13.76 -2.35
N VAL A 213 -18.62 14.76 -3.12
CA VAL A 213 -17.21 15.02 -3.40
C VAL A 213 -16.83 16.42 -2.94
N LYS A 214 -15.58 16.57 -2.51
CA LYS A 214 -14.97 17.86 -2.23
C LYS A 214 -13.90 18.14 -3.28
N LEU A 215 -13.94 19.33 -3.87
CA LEU A 215 -12.91 19.79 -4.78
C LEU A 215 -11.71 20.28 -3.99
N LEU A 216 -10.52 19.83 -4.38
CA LEU A 216 -9.27 20.29 -3.77
C LEU A 216 -8.60 21.23 -4.78
N GLU A 217 -8.53 22.50 -4.41
CA GLU A 217 -7.74 23.49 -5.13
C GLU A 217 -6.24 23.21 -4.86
N GLU A 218 -5.41 23.35 -5.90
CA GLU A 218 -3.96 23.41 -5.78
C GLU A 218 -3.50 24.87 -5.62
#